data_AF-A0A949XTA3-F1
#
_entry.id   AF-A0A949XTA3-F1
#
_cell.length_a   1.000
_cell.length_b   1.000
_cell.length_c   1.000
_cell.angle_alpha   90.00
_cell.angle_beta   90.00
_cell.angle_gamma   90.00
#
_symmetry.space_group_name_H-M   'P 1'
#
loop_
_entity.id
_entity.type
_entity.pdbx_description
1 polymer ?
#
loop_
_entity_poly.entity_id
_entity_poly.type
_entity_poly.pdbx_seq_one_letter_code
_entity_poly.pdbx_strand_id
1 'polypeptide(L)'
;MIRKFFSRLRRDKKGQGLVEYALLIAGVALISAAAVSLFGHKTSDMIAAVTAILPGAHTDDNAPIMSGHLIDTAQTGTGGSIALDVPTILGEKNTDRLGNAVLGPAMGSTNGFDGLIIESQ
;
A
#
# COMPACT_ATOMS: atom_id res chain seq x y z
N MET A 1 -14.36 41.86 28.00
CA MET A 1 -15.12 41.22 26.90
C MET A 1 -14.55 39.86 26.48
N ILE A 2 -13.22 39.75 26.27
CA ILE A 2 -12.50 38.53 25.88
C ILE A 2 -12.78 37.29 26.76
N ARG A 3 -12.87 37.44 28.08
CA ARG A 3 -13.18 36.32 28.99
C ARG A 3 -14.56 35.68 28.77
N LYS A 4 -15.57 36.47 28.36
CA LYS A 4 -16.91 35.95 28.05
C LYS A 4 -16.94 35.18 26.73
N PHE A 5 -16.09 35.57 25.77
CA PHE A 5 -16.00 34.91 24.46
C PHE A 5 -15.40 33.49 24.57
N PHE A 6 -14.29 33.34 25.31
CA PHE A 6 -13.69 32.03 25.61
C PHE A 6 -14.62 31.10 26.41
N SER A 7 -15.43 31.65 27.32
CA SER A 7 -16.41 30.84 28.08
C SER A 7 -17.59 30.34 27.25
N ARG A 8 -17.91 31.00 26.12
CA ARG A 8 -18.96 30.56 25.17
C ARG A 8 -18.44 29.47 24.24
N LEU A 9 -17.24 29.65 23.71
CA LEU A 9 -16.56 28.65 22.86
C LEU A 9 -16.40 27.29 23.58
N ARG A 10 -16.14 27.32 24.89
CA ARG A 10 -16.00 26.12 25.73
C ARG A 10 -17.34 25.49 26.16
N ARG A 11 -18.47 26.14 25.87
CA ARG A 11 -19.83 25.76 26.32
C ARG A 11 -20.76 25.40 25.15
N ASP A 12 -20.33 25.62 23.91
CA ASP A 12 -21.02 25.20 22.70
C ASP A 12 -20.89 23.70 22.46
N LYS A 13 -21.71 22.92 23.20
CA LYS A 13 -21.82 21.46 23.07
C LYS A 13 -22.43 20.99 21.75
N LYS A 14 -22.96 21.90 20.92
CA LYS A 14 -23.65 21.57 19.66
C LYS A 14 -22.73 20.97 18.60
N GLY A 15 -21.43 21.29 18.63
CA GLY A 15 -20.43 20.71 17.71
C GLY A 15 -19.67 19.51 18.28
N GLN A 16 -19.74 19.28 19.59
CA GLN A 16 -18.95 18.24 20.27
C GLN A 16 -19.31 16.83 19.80
N GLY A 17 -20.61 16.56 19.60
CA GLY A 17 -21.05 15.25 19.11
C GLY A 17 -20.58 14.94 17.68
N LEU A 18 -20.56 15.94 16.80
CA LEU A 18 -20.06 15.77 15.42
C LEU A 18 -18.57 15.44 15.43
N VAL A 19 -17.79 16.13 16.27
CA VAL A 19 -16.35 15.87 16.43
C VAL A 19 -16.09 14.48 17.02
N GLU A 20 -16.88 14.03 18.00
CA GLU A 20 -16.73 12.67 18.57
C GLU A 20 -16.93 11.58 17.51
N TYR A 21 -18.01 11.65 16.72
CA TYR A 21 -18.24 10.66 15.67
C TYR A 21 -17.18 10.72 14.56
N ALA A 22 -16.73 11.92 14.17
CA ALA A 22 -15.65 12.06 13.20
C ALA A 22 -14.32 11.48 13.72
N LEU A 23 -14.00 11.70 14.99
CA LEU A 23 -12.78 11.18 15.62
C LEU A 23 -12.82 9.66 15.73
N LEU A 24 -13.99 9.07 16.05
CA LEU A 24 -14.16 7.62 16.09
C LEU A 24 -13.98 6.99 14.71
N ILE A 25 -14.58 7.57 13.66
CA ILE A 25 -14.44 7.06 12.29
C ILE A 25 -12.99 7.16 11.82
N ALA A 26 -12.31 8.28 12.07
CA ALA A 26 -10.90 8.45 11.74
C ALA A 26 -10.00 7.45 12.48
N GLY A 27 -10.28 7.20 13.76
CA GLY A 27 -9.55 6.22 14.57
C GLY A 27 -9.70 4.79 14.04
N VAL A 28 -10.92 4.38 13.72
CA VAL A 28 -11.17 3.04 13.14
C VAL A 28 -10.48 2.91 11.78
N ALA A 29 -10.61 3.90 10.90
CA ALA A 29 -9.98 3.87 9.58
C ALA A 29 -8.44 3.76 9.67
N LEU A 30 -7.82 4.51 10.58
CA LEU A 30 -6.38 4.45 10.81
C LEU A 30 -5.93 3.07 11.31
N ILE A 31 -6.61 2.53 12.33
CA ILE A 31 -6.28 1.22 12.90
C ILE A 31 -6.46 0.12 11.86
N SER A 32 -7.55 0.16 11.07
CA SER A 32 -7.78 -0.79 10.00
C SER A 32 -6.72 -0.72 8.91
N ALA A 33 -6.30 0.47 8.48
CA ALA A 33 -5.23 0.62 7.49
C ALA A 33 -3.89 0.07 8.00
N ALA A 34 -3.53 0.36 9.25
CA ALA A 34 -2.31 -0.16 9.87
C ALA A 34 -2.35 -1.68 10.04
N ALA A 35 -3.50 -2.24 10.45
CA ALA A 35 -3.70 -3.67 10.61
C ALA A 35 -3.58 -4.42 9.27
N VAL A 36 -4.22 -3.92 8.21
CA VAL A 36 -4.14 -4.53 6.88
C VAL A 36 -2.71 -4.47 6.33
N SER A 37 -2.01 -3.36 6.52
CA SER A 37 -0.61 -3.21 6.09
C SER A 37 0.33 -4.19 6.82
N LEU A 38 0.22 -4.29 8.15
CA LEU A 38 1.05 -5.20 8.93
C LEU A 38 0.72 -6.68 8.69
N PHE A 39 -0.57 -7.00 8.57
CA PHE A 39 -1.02 -8.36 8.33
C PHE A 39 -0.62 -8.85 6.94
N GLY A 40 -0.71 -8.00 5.91
CA GLY A 40 -0.32 -8.35 4.54
C GLY A 40 1.11 -8.86 4.43
N HIS A 41 2.08 -8.15 5.05
CA HIS A 41 3.48 -8.59 5.07
C HIS A 41 3.66 -9.92 5.81
N LYS A 42 3.05 -10.07 6.99
CA LYS A 42 3.18 -11.30 7.78
C LYS A 42 2.53 -12.51 7.12
N THR A 43 1.40 -12.32 6.42
CA THR A 43 0.79 -13.38 5.63
C THR A 43 1.68 -13.74 4.44
N SER A 44 2.26 -12.75 3.77
CA SER A 44 3.22 -12.98 2.68
C SER A 44 4.43 -13.79 3.16
N ASP A 45 5.03 -13.45 4.30
CA ASP A 45 6.16 -14.16 4.90
C ASP A 45 5.78 -15.60 5.27
N MET A 46 4.58 -15.80 5.82
CA MET A 46 4.09 -17.13 6.18
C MET A 46 3.91 -18.01 4.94
N ILE A 47 3.33 -17.48 3.87
CA ILE A 47 3.16 -18.20 2.61
C ILE A 47 4.52 -18.48 1.95
N ALA A 48 5.46 -17.53 1.99
CA ALA A 48 6.83 -17.74 1.52
C ALA A 48 7.55 -18.86 2.30
N ALA A 49 7.39 -18.91 3.62
CA ALA A 49 7.95 -19.98 4.44
C ALA A 49 7.34 -21.35 4.11
N VAL A 50 6.02 -21.42 3.87
CA VAL A 50 5.34 -22.66 3.51
C VAL A 50 5.75 -23.16 2.12
N THR A 51 5.85 -22.27 1.14
CA THR A 51 6.28 -22.60 -0.24
C THR A 51 7.73 -23.06 -0.31
N ALA A 52 8.60 -22.56 0.58
CA ALA A 52 9.97 -23.07 0.71
C ALA A 52 10.04 -24.52 1.23
N ILE A 53 9.04 -24.97 2.01
CA ILE A 53 8.99 -26.33 2.58
C ILE A 53 8.23 -27.30 1.67
N LEU A 54 7.25 -26.80 0.90
CA LEU A 54 6.43 -27.57 -0.04
C LEU A 54 6.62 -27.05 -1.46
N PRO A 55 7.76 -27.33 -2.12
CA PRO A 55 7.99 -26.90 -3.48
C PRO A 55 7.00 -27.56 -4.44
N GLY A 56 6.56 -26.79 -5.44
CA GLY A 56 5.77 -27.29 -6.56
C GLY A 56 6.56 -28.21 -7.48
N ALA A 57 5.84 -28.96 -8.32
CA ALA A 57 6.40 -30.00 -9.17
C ALA A 57 7.24 -29.45 -10.34
N HIS A 58 7.03 -28.19 -10.71
CA HIS A 58 7.77 -27.53 -11.78
C HIS A 58 8.65 -26.39 -11.24
N THR A 59 9.70 -26.06 -11.99
CA THR A 59 10.66 -25.00 -11.62
C THR A 59 10.01 -23.64 -11.48
N ASP A 60 8.93 -23.40 -12.23
CA ASP A 60 8.24 -22.11 -12.26
C ASP A 60 7.34 -21.92 -11.03
N ASP A 61 6.91 -23.02 -10.38
CA ASP A 61 6.12 -23.01 -9.14
C ASP A 61 6.94 -22.63 -7.90
N ASN A 62 8.27 -22.67 -8.03
CA ASN A 62 9.24 -22.40 -6.96
C ASN A 62 9.91 -21.03 -7.12
N ALA A 63 9.37 -20.17 -8.00
CA ALA A 63 9.84 -18.81 -8.15
C ALA A 63 9.64 -18.00 -6.85
N PRO A 64 10.44 -16.95 -6.59
CA PRO A 64 10.28 -16.10 -5.42
C PRO A 64 8.86 -15.52 -5.32
N ILE A 65 8.21 -15.68 -4.17
CA ILE A 65 6.95 -14.99 -3.86
C ILE A 65 7.26 -13.49 -3.75
N MET A 66 7.06 -12.74 -4.84
CA MET A 66 7.10 -11.28 -4.81
C MET A 66 5.80 -10.75 -4.20
N SER A 67 5.88 -10.16 -3.00
CA SER A 67 4.82 -9.28 -2.51
C SER A 67 4.76 -8.08 -3.44
N GLY A 68 3.79 -8.09 -4.35
CA GLY A 68 3.71 -7.16 -5.47
C GLY A 68 3.80 -5.71 -5.00
N HIS A 69 4.89 -5.05 -5.36
CA HIS A 69 5.00 -3.60 -5.30
C HIS A 69 4.17 -3.02 -6.45
N LEU A 70 2.84 -2.99 -6.29
CA LEU A 70 1.94 -2.42 -7.30
C LEU A 70 2.11 -0.90 -7.47
N ILE A 71 2.76 -0.25 -6.51
CA ILE A 71 2.96 1.19 -6.48
C ILE A 71 4.37 1.46 -5.97
N ASP A 72 5.16 2.19 -6.77
CA ASP A 72 6.50 2.61 -6.39
C ASP A 72 6.48 3.45 -5.10
N THR A 73 6.99 2.86 -4.03
CA THR A 73 7.19 3.51 -2.74
C THR A 73 8.67 3.49 -2.40
N ALA A 74 9.17 4.64 -1.94
CA ALA A 74 10.55 4.82 -1.54
C ALA A 74 10.60 5.13 -0.04
N GLN A 75 11.70 4.73 0.60
CA GLN A 75 12.01 5.28 1.92
C GLN A 75 12.31 6.76 1.76
N THR A 76 11.38 7.61 2.18
CA THR A 76 11.55 9.05 2.15
C THR A 76 11.27 9.60 3.55
N GLY A 77 12.30 10.24 4.13
CA GLY A 77 12.23 10.87 5.45
C GLY A 77 13.08 10.21 6.53
N THR A 78 13.40 10.99 7.57
CA THR A 78 14.21 10.59 8.71
C THR A 78 13.50 9.50 9.51
N GLY A 79 14.09 8.31 9.58
CA GLY A 79 13.52 7.13 10.24
C GLY A 79 12.99 6.05 9.30
N GLY A 80 13.18 6.19 7.97
CA GLY A 80 12.90 5.11 7.04
C GLY A 80 11.41 4.86 6.78
N SER A 81 10.59 5.92 6.90
CA SER A 81 9.17 5.86 6.54
C SER A 81 9.03 5.54 5.05
N ILE A 82 8.18 4.55 4.76
CA ILE A 82 7.80 4.19 3.39
C ILE A 82 6.74 5.21 2.94
N ALA A 83 7.03 5.97 1.89
CA ALA A 83 6.05 6.86 1.26
C ALA A 83 6.07 6.69 -0.26
N LEU A 84 5.05 7.26 -0.91
CA LEU A 84 4.92 7.20 -2.36
C LEU A 84 6.13 7.85 -3.04
N ASP A 85 6.80 7.14 -3.94
CA ASP A 85 7.95 7.66 -4.70
C ASP A 85 7.45 8.52 -5.87
N VAL A 86 6.82 9.65 -5.52
CA VAL A 86 6.28 10.61 -6.48
C VAL A 86 7.33 11.06 -7.52
N PRO A 87 8.61 11.30 -7.15
CA PRO A 87 9.65 11.64 -8.12
C PRO A 87 9.85 10.58 -9.21
N THR A 88 10.04 9.31 -8.83
CA THR A 88 10.24 8.22 -9.79
C THR A 88 8.97 7.96 -10.61
N ILE A 89 7.81 7.95 -9.95
CA ILE A 89 6.48 7.87 -10.59
C ILE A 89 6.33 8.91 -11.70
N LEU A 90 6.74 10.15 -11.45
CA LEU A 90 6.58 11.25 -12.38
C LEU A 90 7.62 11.22 -13.51
N GLY A 91 8.83 10.77 -13.21
CA GLY A 91 9.91 10.57 -14.20
C GLY A 91 9.58 9.46 -15.20
N GLU A 92 8.85 8.44 -14.76
CA GLU A 92 8.52 7.24 -15.53
C GLU A 92 7.05 7.20 -15.99
N LYS A 93 6.34 8.32 -15.96
CA LYS A 93 4.88 8.39 -16.24
C LYS A 93 4.44 7.90 -17.64
N ASN A 94 5.36 7.71 -18.58
CA ASN A 94 5.10 7.24 -19.94
C ASN A 94 5.80 5.90 -20.24
N THR A 95 6.29 5.20 -19.21
CA THR A 95 6.86 3.86 -19.34
C THR A 95 5.90 2.84 -18.76
N ASP A 96 6.04 1.59 -19.20
CA ASP A 96 5.28 0.48 -18.63
C ASP A 96 5.80 0.11 -17.24
N ARG A 97 5.30 0.83 -16.23
CA ARG A 97 5.75 0.64 -14.84
C ARG A 97 5.19 -0.62 -14.21
N LEU A 98 3.93 -0.95 -14.50
CA LEU A 98 3.27 -2.13 -13.93
C LEU A 98 3.79 -3.43 -14.56
N GLY A 99 3.95 -3.49 -15.89
CA GLY A 99 4.54 -4.66 -16.52
C GLY A 99 6.02 -4.82 -16.18
N ASN A 100 6.79 -3.72 -16.05
CA ASN A 100 8.16 -3.79 -15.53
C ASN A 100 8.24 -4.29 -14.08
N ALA A 101 7.35 -3.82 -13.19
CA ALA A 101 7.34 -4.24 -11.79
C ALA A 101 6.91 -5.71 -11.60
N VAL A 102 6.09 -6.25 -12.52
CA VAL A 102 5.54 -7.60 -12.44
C VAL A 102 6.35 -8.63 -13.25
N LEU A 103 6.85 -8.25 -14.42
CA LEU A 103 7.52 -9.14 -15.39
C LEU A 103 9.03 -8.85 -15.54
N GLY A 104 9.52 -7.71 -15.06
CA GLY A 104 10.92 -7.28 -15.11
C GLY A 104 11.31 -6.43 -16.33
N PRO A 105 12.49 -5.79 -16.30
CA PRO A 105 12.91 -4.70 -17.21
C PRO A 105 13.16 -5.08 -18.67
N ALA A 106 12.99 -6.37 -19.02
CA ALA A 106 13.15 -6.87 -20.38
C ALA A 106 11.88 -7.57 -20.92
N MET A 107 10.83 -7.69 -20.11
CA MET A 107 9.62 -8.46 -20.45
C MET A 107 8.33 -7.61 -20.43
N GLY A 108 8.38 -6.38 -19.91
CA GLY A 108 7.32 -5.39 -20.04
C GLY A 108 7.28 -4.82 -21.46
N SER A 109 6.31 -5.26 -22.27
CA SER A 109 5.97 -4.56 -23.52
C SER A 109 5.49 -3.14 -23.19
N THR A 110 5.61 -2.18 -24.11
CA THR A 110 5.29 -0.75 -23.93
C THR A 110 3.89 -0.44 -23.38
N ASN A 111 3.02 -1.44 -23.18
CA ASN A 111 1.63 -1.34 -22.74
C ASN A 111 1.22 -2.29 -21.58
N GLY A 112 2.15 -2.85 -20.78
CA GLY A 112 1.84 -3.50 -19.49
C GLY A 112 1.22 -4.88 -19.52
N PHE A 113 0.12 -5.05 -20.26
CA PHE A 113 -0.65 -6.29 -20.35
C PHE A 113 -1.37 -6.46 -21.70
N ASP A 114 -0.99 -5.69 -22.71
CA ASP A 114 -1.62 -5.68 -24.04
C ASP A 114 -1.24 -6.94 -24.83
N GLY A 115 -1.91 -8.06 -24.53
CA GLY A 115 -1.72 -9.35 -25.19
C GLY A 115 -1.74 -10.59 -24.29
N LEU A 116 -2.09 -10.47 -23.00
CA LEU A 116 -2.08 -11.64 -22.12
C LEU A 116 -3.24 -12.62 -22.41
N ILE A 117 -2.99 -13.62 -23.26
CA ILE A 117 -3.54 -14.96 -23.05
C ILE A 117 -2.37 -15.85 -22.64
N ILE A 118 -2.26 -16.12 -21.33
CA ILE A 118 -1.34 -17.16 -20.83
C ILE A 118 -2.02 -18.50 -21.06
N GLU A 119 -1.82 -19.06 -22.25
CA GLU A 119 -2.01 -20.50 -22.46
C GLU A 119 -0.68 -21.12 -22.07
N SER A 120 -0.60 -21.69 -20.88
CA SER A 120 0.60 -22.38 -20.39
C SER A 120 1.27 -23.21 -21.50
N GLN A 121 2.50 -22.88 -21.83
CA GLN A 121 3.48 -23.81 -22.38
C GLN A 121 4.18 -24.48 -21.20
#